data_AF-A0A536BGJ5-F1
#
_entry.id   AF-A0A536BGJ5-F1
#
_cell.length_a   1.000
_cell.length_b   1.000
_cell.length_c   1.000
_cell.angle_alpha   90.00
_cell.angle_beta   90.00
_cell.angle_gamma   90.00
#
_symmetry.space_group_name_H-M   'P 1'
#
loop_
_entity.id
_entity.type
_entity.pdbx_description
1 polymer ?
#
loop_
_entity_poly.entity_id
_entity_poly.type
_entity_poly.pdbx_seq_one_letter_code
_entity_poly.pdbx_strand_id
1 'polypeptide(L)'
;MLGSAEGDFQATQQWFGGLTPPNLPFYVYADPNAGGAYHLSCAGTDVHVLSDPALAPGFLTAEIVEVFEAALNNGWDCGVTNGESLSRVLAFDRHPEIAGDFNQTEQDWWASGHPDHVNDNSAGDTDQLASGCGDLFLYYLHSQLTFDWPSICSAGGPALGACYRSLTGYDPAQGFRDFIAALSTIDQGGTLALPPSGNPFPVKTSRTQ
;
A
#
# COMPACT_ATOMS: atom_id res chain seq x y z
N MET A 1 -11.65 13.84 15.76
CA MET A 1 -12.46 14.05 14.54
C MET A 1 -11.75 15.07 13.67
N LEU A 2 -12.10 16.38 13.66
CA LEU A 2 -11.41 17.35 12.77
C LEU A 2 -9.88 17.42 12.97
N GLY A 3 -9.40 17.59 14.21
CA GLY A 3 -7.96 17.65 14.47
C GLY A 3 -7.20 16.34 14.19
N SER A 4 -7.91 15.20 14.12
CA SER A 4 -7.31 13.92 13.73
C SER A 4 -7.16 13.85 12.21
N ALA A 5 -8.23 14.16 11.47
CA ALA A 5 -8.24 14.19 10.01
C ALA A 5 -7.22 15.17 9.42
N GLU A 6 -7.06 16.36 10.01
CA GLU A 6 -6.01 17.31 9.60
C GLU A 6 -4.59 16.77 9.86
N GLY A 7 -4.42 15.96 10.91
CA GLY A 7 -3.15 15.28 11.21
C GLY A 7 -2.84 14.19 10.19
N ASP A 8 -3.86 13.43 9.76
CA ASP A 8 -3.71 12.38 8.76
C ASP A 8 -3.41 12.99 7.39
N PHE A 9 -4.11 14.06 7.01
CA PHE A 9 -3.79 14.83 5.81
C PHE A 9 -2.34 15.35 5.83
N GLN A 10 -1.88 15.93 6.96
CA GLN A 10 -0.49 16.39 7.09
C GLN A 10 0.53 15.26 7.01
N ALA A 11 0.22 14.06 7.52
CA ALA A 11 1.06 12.89 7.36
C ALA A 11 1.17 12.50 5.87
N THR A 12 0.04 12.48 5.16
CA THR A 12 0.03 12.24 3.71
C THR A 12 0.84 13.29 2.96
N GLN A 13 0.72 14.58 3.31
CA GLN A 13 1.57 15.61 2.73
C GLN A 13 3.06 15.31 2.92
N GLN A 14 3.47 14.82 4.10
CA GLN A 14 4.87 14.50 4.36
C GLN A 14 5.37 13.32 3.53
N TRP A 15 4.59 12.25 3.40
CA TRP A 15 4.93 11.13 2.52
C TRP A 15 5.10 11.57 1.06
N PHE A 16 4.30 12.54 0.61
CA PHE A 16 4.35 13.06 -0.76
C PHE A 16 5.19 14.35 -0.89
N GLY A 17 6.19 14.55 -0.03
CA GLY A 17 7.18 15.62 -0.18
C GLY A 17 6.65 17.04 0.01
N GLY A 18 5.58 17.20 0.79
CA GLY A 18 4.88 18.45 1.03
C GLY A 18 3.87 18.84 -0.04
N LEU A 19 3.50 17.91 -0.92
CA LEU A 19 2.48 18.12 -1.96
C LEU A 19 1.14 18.55 -1.33
N THR A 20 0.35 19.30 -2.08
CA THR A 20 -1.06 19.56 -1.79
C THR A 20 -1.85 19.24 -3.06
N PRO A 21 -2.84 18.33 -3.02
CA PRO A 21 -3.65 18.03 -4.19
C PRO A 21 -4.50 19.25 -4.61
N PRO A 22 -4.81 19.41 -5.91
CA PRO A 22 -5.43 20.63 -6.43
C PRO A 22 -6.93 20.79 -6.08
N ASN A 23 -7.65 19.70 -5.82
CA ASN A 23 -9.13 19.67 -5.77
C ASN A 23 -9.70 19.76 -4.34
N LEU A 24 -9.19 20.67 -3.52
CA LEU A 24 -9.64 20.82 -2.13
C LEU A 24 -10.92 21.69 -2.00
N PRO A 25 -11.71 21.51 -0.92
CA PRO A 25 -11.49 20.60 0.22
C PRO A 25 -11.89 19.15 -0.09
N PHE A 26 -11.50 18.21 0.77
CA PHE A 26 -12.13 16.89 0.82
C PHE A 26 -13.54 17.00 1.39
N TYR A 27 -14.51 16.43 0.69
CA TYR A 27 -15.88 16.24 1.17
C TYR A 27 -16.03 14.78 1.60
N VAL A 28 -16.18 14.57 2.91
CA VAL A 28 -16.25 13.22 3.49
C VAL A 28 -17.69 12.89 3.87
N TYR A 29 -18.21 11.80 3.31
CA TYR A 29 -19.57 11.31 3.54
C TYR A 29 -19.52 10.00 4.31
N ALA A 30 -20.26 9.92 5.43
CA ALA A 30 -20.48 8.65 6.10
C ALA A 30 -21.47 7.82 5.28
N ASP A 31 -21.02 6.69 4.75
CA ASP A 31 -21.80 5.76 3.94
C ASP A 31 -21.75 4.36 4.57
N PRO A 32 -22.83 3.89 5.21
CA PRO A 32 -22.85 2.58 5.84
C PRO A 32 -22.73 1.40 4.85
N ASN A 33 -22.79 1.65 3.54
CA ASN A 33 -22.66 0.64 2.49
C ASN A 33 -21.34 0.71 1.72
N ALA A 34 -20.39 1.55 2.13
CA ALA A 34 -19.12 1.72 1.41
C ALA A 34 -18.26 0.44 1.37
N GLY A 35 -18.40 -0.47 2.33
CA GLY A 35 -17.55 -1.66 2.45
C GLY A 35 -16.08 -1.38 2.83
N GLY A 36 -15.75 -0.12 3.07
CA GLY A 36 -14.39 0.40 3.19
C GLY A 36 -14.43 1.93 3.10
N ALA A 37 -13.80 2.45 2.05
CA ALA A 37 -14.13 3.76 1.50
C ALA A 37 -14.09 3.70 -0.03
N TYR A 38 -14.51 4.77 -0.69
CA TYR A 38 -14.35 4.95 -2.14
C TYR A 38 -14.47 6.42 -2.56
N HIS A 39 -13.86 6.74 -3.70
CA HIS A 39 -14.13 7.92 -4.52
C HIS A 39 -14.33 7.56 -6.01
N LEU A 40 -15.03 8.40 -6.78
CA LEU A 40 -15.44 8.07 -8.16
C LEU A 40 -14.31 8.16 -9.20
N SER A 41 -13.16 8.72 -8.84
CA SER A 41 -11.98 8.84 -9.71
C SER A 41 -10.75 9.08 -8.84
N CYS A 42 -9.55 8.68 -9.27
CA CYS A 42 -8.33 8.85 -8.46
C CYS A 42 -8.07 10.32 -8.03
N ALA A 43 -8.52 11.32 -8.78
CA ALA A 43 -8.35 12.74 -8.39
C ALA A 43 -9.56 13.32 -7.62
N GLY A 44 -10.53 12.47 -7.27
CA GLY A 44 -11.81 12.85 -6.68
C GLY A 44 -11.69 13.06 -5.18
N THR A 45 -12.16 14.19 -4.69
CA THR A 45 -12.10 14.57 -3.27
C THR A 45 -13.44 14.44 -2.55
N ASP A 46 -14.47 13.92 -3.24
CA ASP A 46 -15.70 13.42 -2.65
C ASP A 46 -15.48 11.95 -2.23
N VAL A 47 -15.24 11.74 -0.93
CA VAL A 47 -14.89 10.43 -0.36
C VAL A 47 -16.04 9.90 0.48
N HIS A 48 -16.49 8.70 0.16
CA HIS A 48 -17.50 7.97 0.92
C HIS A 48 -16.81 6.94 1.80
N VAL A 49 -17.03 6.98 3.10
CA VAL A 49 -16.37 6.09 4.07
C VAL A 49 -17.38 5.38 4.94
N LEU A 50 -17.10 4.12 5.26
CA LEU A 50 -17.88 3.31 6.19
C LEU A 50 -18.08 4.05 7.54
N SER A 51 -19.18 3.75 8.23
CA SER A 51 -19.60 4.52 9.42
C SER A 51 -19.08 3.97 10.76
N ASP A 52 -18.08 3.08 10.74
CA ASP A 52 -17.40 2.58 11.94
C ASP A 52 -16.35 3.61 12.41
N PRO A 53 -16.51 4.23 13.59
CA PRO A 53 -15.58 5.24 14.07
C PRO A 53 -14.17 4.71 14.38
N ALA A 54 -13.97 3.40 14.51
CA ALA A 54 -12.67 2.79 14.74
C ALA A 54 -11.90 2.58 13.42
N LEU A 55 -12.60 2.21 12.34
CA LEU A 55 -11.96 1.87 11.06
C LEU A 55 -11.98 3.02 10.06
N ALA A 56 -13.00 3.88 10.10
CA ALA A 56 -13.18 4.97 9.15
C ALA A 56 -11.96 5.89 8.97
N PRO A 57 -11.18 6.26 10.01
CA PRO A 57 -9.98 7.08 9.83
C PRO A 57 -8.92 6.41 8.93
N GLY A 58 -8.74 5.10 9.09
CA GLY A 58 -7.82 4.30 8.28
C GLY A 58 -8.24 4.24 6.82
N PHE A 59 -9.50 3.86 6.56
CA PHE A 59 -10.03 3.82 5.20
C PHE A 59 -10.04 5.21 4.53
N LEU A 60 -10.39 6.27 5.26
CA LEU A 60 -10.29 7.63 4.74
C LEU A 60 -8.84 8.01 4.39
N THR A 61 -7.87 7.59 5.18
CA THR A 61 -6.45 7.85 4.90
C THR A 61 -6.00 7.19 3.60
N ALA A 62 -6.45 5.95 3.33
CA ALA A 62 -6.16 5.26 2.06
C ALA A 62 -6.66 6.07 0.86
N GLU A 63 -7.93 6.48 0.85
CA GLU A 63 -8.50 7.30 -0.24
C GLU A 63 -7.79 8.66 -0.40
N ILE A 64 -7.37 9.28 0.70
CA ILE A 64 -6.60 10.52 0.63
C ILE A 64 -5.25 10.25 -0.04
N VAL A 65 -4.57 9.14 0.25
CA VAL A 65 -3.31 8.77 -0.40
C VAL A 65 -3.49 8.63 -1.91
N GLU A 66 -4.57 8.01 -2.39
CA GLU A 66 -4.85 7.85 -3.82
C GLU A 66 -5.02 9.20 -4.55
N VAL A 67 -5.65 10.18 -3.89
CA VAL A 67 -5.71 11.54 -4.43
C VAL A 67 -4.35 12.20 -4.53
N PHE A 68 -3.44 11.91 -3.59
CA PHE A 68 -2.06 12.39 -3.65
C PHE A 68 -1.24 11.68 -4.73
N GLU A 69 -1.46 10.38 -4.95
CA GLU A 69 -0.89 9.63 -6.06
C GLU A 69 -1.25 10.26 -7.40
N ALA A 70 -2.55 10.54 -7.61
CA ALA A 70 -3.05 11.20 -8.81
C ALA A 70 -2.47 12.62 -8.96
N ALA A 71 -2.31 13.37 -7.87
CA ALA A 71 -1.73 14.71 -7.90
C ALA A 71 -0.22 14.70 -8.19
N LEU A 72 0.52 13.70 -7.68
CA LEU A 72 1.95 13.54 -7.92
C LEU A 72 2.22 13.09 -9.37
N ASN A 73 1.34 12.24 -9.93
CA ASN A 73 1.33 11.84 -11.33
C ASN A 73 2.69 11.30 -11.83
N ASN A 74 3.34 10.45 -11.02
CA ASN A 74 4.63 9.82 -11.33
C ASN A 74 4.52 8.30 -11.61
N GLY A 75 3.32 7.77 -11.78
CA GLY A 75 3.05 6.38 -12.16
C GLY A 75 2.29 5.56 -11.14
N TRP A 76 2.07 6.07 -9.92
CA TRP A 76 1.04 5.54 -9.03
C TRP A 76 -0.34 5.71 -9.67
N ASP A 77 -1.16 4.68 -9.58
CA ASP A 77 -2.49 4.65 -10.19
C ASP A 77 -3.42 3.87 -9.26
N CYS A 78 -4.38 4.59 -8.66
CA CYS A 78 -5.32 4.03 -7.70
C CYS A 78 -6.19 2.91 -8.28
N GLY A 79 -6.40 2.89 -9.61
CA GLY A 79 -7.25 1.90 -10.26
C GLY A 79 -6.59 0.53 -10.47
N VAL A 80 -5.33 0.37 -10.08
CA VAL A 80 -4.53 -0.84 -10.26
C VAL A 80 -3.64 -1.11 -9.05
N THR A 81 -3.03 -2.30 -9.04
CA THR A 81 -2.31 -2.85 -7.89
C THR A 81 -1.31 -1.92 -7.22
N ASN A 82 -0.51 -1.16 -7.98
CA ASN A 82 0.54 -0.34 -7.38
C ASN A 82 -0.03 0.80 -6.50
N GLY A 83 -1.07 1.51 -6.96
CA GLY A 83 -1.69 2.58 -6.19
C GLY A 83 -2.51 2.05 -5.02
N GLU A 84 -3.38 1.08 -5.27
CA GLU A 84 -4.18 0.41 -4.23
C GLU A 84 -3.30 -0.12 -3.08
N SER A 85 -2.17 -0.77 -3.40
CA SER A 85 -1.26 -1.25 -2.35
C SER A 85 -0.55 -0.13 -1.61
N LEU A 86 -0.19 0.97 -2.29
CA LEU A 86 0.45 2.11 -1.63
C LEU A 86 -0.52 2.81 -0.67
N SER A 87 -1.77 3.01 -1.09
CA SER A 87 -2.83 3.59 -0.26
C SER A 87 -3.10 2.77 0.99
N ARG A 88 -3.19 1.45 0.84
CA ARG A 88 -3.31 0.48 1.93
C ARG A 88 -2.16 0.57 2.93
N VAL A 89 -0.90 0.38 2.50
CA VAL A 89 0.22 0.30 3.46
C VAL A 89 0.52 1.61 4.16
N LEU A 90 0.28 2.76 3.52
CA LEU A 90 0.39 4.07 4.17
C LEU A 90 -0.74 4.28 5.18
N ALA A 91 -1.96 3.85 4.86
CA ALA A 91 -3.04 3.82 5.84
C ALA A 91 -2.71 2.90 7.02
N PHE A 92 -2.08 1.74 6.80
CA PHE A 92 -1.68 0.80 7.86
C PHE A 92 -0.57 1.38 8.76
N ASP A 93 0.41 2.08 8.19
CA ASP A 93 1.46 2.78 8.94
C ASP A 93 0.86 3.82 9.91
N ARG A 94 -0.18 4.52 9.46
CA ARG A 94 -0.85 5.57 10.22
C ARG A 94 -1.92 5.05 11.19
N HIS A 95 -2.65 4.03 10.77
CA HIS A 95 -3.80 3.41 11.43
C HIS A 95 -3.62 1.89 11.53
N PRO A 96 -2.69 1.42 12.40
CA PRO A 96 -2.36 -0.01 12.49
C PRO A 96 -3.54 -0.89 12.91
N GLU A 97 -4.61 -0.30 13.46
CA GLU A 97 -5.86 -0.99 13.79
C GLU A 97 -6.56 -1.62 12.61
N ILE A 98 -6.38 -1.12 11.38
CA ILE A 98 -7.03 -1.68 10.17
C ILE A 98 -6.18 -2.75 9.47
N ALA A 99 -4.87 -2.80 9.75
CA ALA A 99 -3.94 -3.66 9.01
C ALA A 99 -4.28 -5.15 9.11
N GLY A 100 -4.77 -5.58 10.28
CA GLY A 100 -5.13 -6.97 10.54
C GLY A 100 -6.29 -7.49 9.67
N ASP A 101 -7.14 -6.60 9.15
CA ASP A 101 -8.25 -6.97 8.26
C ASP A 101 -7.76 -7.42 6.87
N PHE A 102 -6.52 -7.03 6.51
CA PHE A 102 -5.92 -7.32 5.21
C PHE A 102 -4.98 -8.51 5.23
N ASN A 103 -4.52 -8.97 6.41
CA ASN A 103 -3.67 -10.15 6.56
C ASN A 103 -4.15 -11.36 5.74
N GLN A 104 -5.46 -11.59 5.64
CA GLN A 104 -5.99 -12.71 4.86
C GLN A 104 -5.68 -12.57 3.37
N THR A 105 -5.72 -11.34 2.84
CA THR A 105 -5.40 -11.02 1.45
C THR A 105 -3.94 -11.36 1.11
N GLU A 106 -3.00 -11.00 1.99
CA GLU A 106 -1.59 -11.38 1.84
C GLU A 106 -1.37 -12.91 1.93
N GLN A 107 -2.10 -13.58 2.83
CA GLN A 107 -2.04 -15.04 2.95
C GLN A 107 -2.58 -15.75 1.71
N ASP A 108 -3.69 -15.26 1.16
CA ASP A 108 -4.32 -15.84 -0.02
C ASP A 108 -3.42 -15.70 -1.25
N TRP A 109 -2.75 -14.55 -1.42
CA TRP A 109 -1.74 -14.39 -2.47
C TRP A 109 -0.60 -15.40 -2.32
N TRP A 110 -0.05 -15.56 -1.10
CA TRP A 110 1.01 -16.54 -0.85
C TRP A 110 0.55 -17.98 -1.18
N ALA A 111 -0.63 -18.37 -0.69
CA ALA A 111 -1.22 -19.68 -0.90
C ALA A 111 -1.57 -19.97 -2.37
N SER A 112 -1.80 -18.92 -3.18
CA SER A 112 -2.06 -19.04 -4.62
C SER A 112 -0.83 -19.38 -5.47
N GLY A 113 0.33 -19.57 -4.83
CA GLY A 113 1.60 -19.76 -5.53
C GLY A 113 2.28 -18.44 -5.90
N HIS A 114 1.95 -17.37 -5.17
CA HIS A 114 2.61 -16.06 -5.19
C HIS A 114 2.94 -15.55 -6.61
N PRO A 115 1.93 -15.36 -7.48
CA PRO A 115 2.12 -14.76 -8.81
C PRO A 115 2.76 -13.37 -8.73
N ASP A 116 3.55 -13.01 -9.74
CA ASP A 116 4.31 -11.75 -9.79
C ASP A 116 3.43 -10.57 -10.20
N HIS A 117 2.77 -9.95 -9.22
CA HIS A 117 2.06 -8.68 -9.38
C HIS A 117 2.94 -7.45 -9.12
N VAL A 118 4.23 -7.66 -8.81
CA VAL A 118 5.20 -6.58 -8.64
C VAL A 118 5.63 -6.04 -10.00
N ASN A 119 5.89 -6.94 -10.94
CA ASN A 119 6.32 -6.61 -12.30
C ASN A 119 5.16 -6.57 -13.30
N ASP A 120 3.98 -7.08 -12.93
CA ASP A 120 2.74 -7.01 -13.69
C ASP A 120 1.68 -6.18 -12.93
N ASN A 121 1.42 -4.96 -13.42
CA ASN A 121 0.46 -4.03 -12.83
C ASN A 121 -0.88 -4.01 -13.61
N SER A 122 -1.25 -5.11 -14.26
CA SER A 122 -2.47 -5.18 -15.08
C SER A 122 -3.74 -5.53 -14.29
N ALA A 123 -3.60 -5.98 -13.04
CA ALA A 123 -4.73 -6.26 -12.17
C ALA A 123 -5.32 -4.96 -11.63
N GLY A 124 -6.66 -4.91 -11.57
CA GLY A 124 -7.38 -3.76 -11.03
C GLY A 124 -7.32 -3.69 -9.50
N ASP A 125 -7.66 -2.52 -8.97
CA ASP A 125 -7.83 -2.21 -7.54
C ASP A 125 -8.63 -3.26 -6.74
N THR A 126 -9.65 -3.88 -7.36
CA THR A 126 -10.48 -4.90 -6.70
C THR A 126 -9.83 -6.29 -6.63
N ASP A 127 -8.69 -6.52 -7.28
CA ASP A 127 -7.98 -7.80 -7.23
C ASP A 127 -7.17 -7.92 -5.94
N GLN A 128 -7.81 -8.55 -4.94
CA GLN A 128 -7.22 -8.73 -3.62
C GLN A 128 -5.89 -9.49 -3.67
N LEU A 129 -5.74 -10.51 -4.52
CA LEU A 129 -4.47 -11.26 -4.58
C LEU A 129 -3.32 -10.37 -5.07
N ALA A 130 -3.61 -9.50 -6.04
CA ALA A 130 -2.63 -8.55 -6.54
C ALA A 130 -2.26 -7.53 -5.44
N SER A 131 -3.25 -6.96 -4.75
CA SER A 131 -2.99 -6.01 -3.66
C SER A 131 -2.22 -6.64 -2.50
N GLY A 132 -2.52 -7.89 -2.12
CA GLY A 132 -1.74 -8.60 -1.08
C GLY A 132 -0.26 -8.80 -1.46
N CYS A 133 0.02 -9.02 -2.74
CA CYS A 133 1.40 -9.03 -3.25
C CYS A 133 2.07 -7.67 -3.10
N GLY A 134 1.36 -6.61 -3.51
CA GLY A 134 1.88 -5.25 -3.50
C GLY A 134 2.15 -4.73 -2.09
N ASP A 135 1.24 -5.02 -1.15
CA ASP A 135 1.38 -4.63 0.26
C ASP A 135 2.66 -5.21 0.88
N LEU A 136 2.85 -6.53 0.74
CA LEU A 136 4.05 -7.21 1.22
C LEU A 136 5.31 -6.69 0.51
N PHE A 137 5.24 -6.39 -0.80
CA PHE A 137 6.40 -5.86 -1.52
C PHE A 137 6.77 -4.45 -1.08
N LEU A 138 5.79 -3.58 -0.81
CA LEU A 138 6.04 -2.25 -0.26
C LEU A 138 6.61 -2.31 1.15
N TYR A 139 6.15 -3.24 2.00
CA TYR A 139 6.80 -3.52 3.28
C TYR A 139 8.22 -4.05 3.13
N TYR A 140 8.50 -4.84 2.09
CA TYR A 140 9.86 -5.25 1.77
C TYR A 140 10.74 -4.05 1.40
N LEU A 141 10.27 -3.13 0.55
CA LEU A 141 11.01 -1.89 0.26
C LEU A 141 11.24 -1.06 1.53
N HIS A 142 10.19 -0.87 2.32
CA HIS A 142 10.21 0.01 3.47
C HIS A 142 11.04 -0.55 4.63
N SER A 143 10.74 -1.77 5.06
CA SER A 143 11.27 -2.34 6.30
C SER A 143 12.41 -3.33 6.10
N GLN A 144 12.42 -4.08 4.99
CA GLN A 144 13.54 -4.99 4.69
C GLN A 144 14.71 -4.27 4.03
N LEU A 145 14.43 -3.35 3.09
CA LEU A 145 15.43 -2.56 2.36
C LEU A 145 15.64 -1.16 2.94
N THR A 146 14.88 -0.77 3.95
CA THR A 146 15.07 0.46 4.74
C THR A 146 14.82 1.78 4.00
N PHE A 147 14.06 1.77 2.90
CA PHE A 147 13.63 3.00 2.24
C PHE A 147 12.52 3.67 3.04
N ASP A 148 12.59 4.99 3.22
CA ASP A 148 11.49 5.72 3.86
C ASP A 148 10.31 5.93 2.89
N TRP A 149 9.12 6.15 3.44
CA TRP A 149 7.92 6.38 2.64
C TRP A 149 8.04 7.56 1.67
N PRO A 150 8.66 8.71 2.03
CA PRO A 150 8.91 9.77 1.07
C PRO A 150 9.75 9.35 -0.15
N SER A 151 10.78 8.55 0.04
CA SER A 151 11.58 8.03 -1.07
C SER A 151 10.76 7.10 -1.95
N ILE A 152 9.96 6.22 -1.36
CA ILE A 152 9.09 5.28 -2.09
C ILE A 152 8.04 6.04 -2.92
N CYS A 153 7.31 6.97 -2.29
CA CYS A 153 6.28 7.77 -2.95
C CYS A 153 6.89 8.58 -4.11
N SER A 154 8.04 9.23 -3.88
CA SER A 154 8.74 10.00 -4.91
C SER A 154 9.27 9.15 -6.06
N ALA A 155 9.72 7.91 -5.79
CA ALA A 155 10.29 7.03 -6.80
C ALA A 155 9.24 6.59 -7.82
N GLY A 156 8.07 6.14 -7.33
CA GLY A 156 6.91 5.78 -8.14
C GLY A 156 7.20 4.87 -9.34
N GLY A 157 6.31 4.90 -10.32
CA GLY A 157 6.46 4.19 -11.58
C GLY A 157 5.26 3.32 -11.94
N PRO A 158 5.15 2.89 -13.20
CA PRO A 158 3.96 2.23 -13.75
C PRO A 158 3.71 0.80 -13.20
N ALA A 159 4.61 0.30 -12.35
CA ALA A 159 4.51 -0.96 -11.61
C ALA A 159 5.45 -0.88 -10.40
N LEU A 160 5.22 -1.70 -9.37
CA LEU A 160 6.07 -1.73 -8.17
C LEU A 160 7.53 -2.12 -8.49
N GLY A 161 7.75 -2.98 -9.48
CA GLY A 161 9.07 -3.30 -9.99
C GLY A 161 9.82 -2.10 -10.57
N ALA A 162 9.12 -1.15 -11.20
CA ALA A 162 9.72 0.08 -11.68
C ALA A 162 10.14 1.00 -10.52
N CYS A 163 9.32 1.07 -9.46
CA CYS A 163 9.66 1.77 -8.22
C CYS A 163 10.91 1.17 -7.56
N TYR A 164 10.96 -0.16 -7.41
CA TYR A 164 12.14 -0.87 -6.92
C TYR A 164 13.41 -0.53 -7.72
N ARG A 165 13.34 -0.55 -9.06
CA ARG A 165 14.50 -0.21 -9.90
C ARG A 165 14.93 1.24 -9.73
N SER A 166 13.99 2.17 -9.56
CA SER A 166 14.27 3.58 -9.30
C SER A 166 15.02 3.77 -7.97
N LEU A 167 14.57 3.07 -6.91
CA LEU A 167 15.17 3.13 -5.58
C LEU A 167 16.53 2.46 -5.48
N THR A 168 16.70 1.31 -6.15
CA THR A 168 17.86 0.42 -5.92
C THR A 168 18.87 0.40 -7.06
N GLY A 169 18.43 0.73 -8.28
CA GLY A 169 19.20 0.54 -9.51
C GLY A 169 19.27 -0.92 -10.00
N TYR A 170 18.64 -1.87 -9.33
CA TYR A 170 18.70 -3.30 -9.68
C TYR A 170 17.54 -3.75 -10.58
N ASP A 171 17.71 -4.94 -11.16
CA ASP A 171 16.72 -5.59 -12.01
C ASP A 171 15.45 -5.94 -11.21
N PRO A 172 14.25 -5.49 -11.63
CA PRO A 172 12.99 -5.79 -10.93
C PRO A 172 12.69 -7.27 -10.76
N ALA A 173 13.05 -8.11 -11.76
CA ALA A 173 12.85 -9.55 -11.66
C ALA A 173 13.76 -10.18 -10.59
N GLN A 174 14.96 -9.62 -10.36
CA GLN A 174 15.81 -9.99 -9.22
C GLN A 174 15.19 -9.53 -7.90
N GLY A 175 14.69 -8.30 -7.84
CA GLY A 175 13.99 -7.77 -6.66
C GLY A 175 12.82 -8.65 -6.21
N PHE A 176 11.98 -9.11 -7.16
CA PHE A 176 10.89 -10.02 -6.85
C PHE A 176 11.39 -11.39 -6.33
N ARG A 177 12.45 -11.96 -6.94
CA ARG A 177 13.06 -13.21 -6.43
C ARG A 177 13.59 -13.07 -5.00
N ASP A 178 14.25 -11.96 -4.68
CA ASP A 178 14.82 -11.72 -3.36
C ASP A 178 13.71 -11.48 -2.31
N PHE A 179 12.63 -10.81 -2.70
CA PHE A 179 11.41 -10.65 -1.90
C PHE A 179 10.77 -12.01 -1.56
N ILE A 180 10.55 -12.87 -2.56
CA ILE A 180 10.01 -14.23 -2.34
C ILE A 180 10.94 -15.04 -1.44
N ALA A 181 12.25 -14.99 -1.68
CA ALA A 181 13.23 -15.70 -0.86
C ALA A 181 13.18 -15.24 0.61
N ALA A 182 12.93 -13.96 0.87
CA ALA A 182 12.75 -13.44 2.22
C ALA A 182 11.46 -13.99 2.87
N LEU A 183 10.31 -13.94 2.19
CA LEU A 183 9.05 -14.49 2.70
C LEU A 183 9.11 -15.99 2.95
N SER A 184 9.82 -16.76 2.12
CA SER A 184 10.01 -18.21 2.34
C SER A 184 10.68 -18.54 3.69
N THR A 185 11.40 -17.60 4.31
CA THR A 185 12.04 -17.83 5.62
C THR A 185 11.05 -17.85 6.79
N ILE A 186 9.83 -17.35 6.56
CA ILE A 186 8.75 -17.29 7.55
C ILE A 186 7.53 -18.13 7.14
N ASP A 187 7.62 -18.88 6.04
CA ASP A 187 6.58 -19.83 5.64
C ASP A 187 6.48 -20.99 6.64
N GLN A 188 5.25 -21.33 7.00
CA GLN A 188 4.91 -22.42 7.92
C GLN A 188 4.06 -23.48 7.21
N GLY A 189 4.47 -23.89 6.01
CA GLY A 189 3.79 -24.93 5.23
C GLY A 189 2.65 -24.37 4.38
N GLY A 190 2.89 -23.24 3.71
CA GLY A 190 1.90 -22.55 2.87
C GLY A 190 1.17 -21.39 3.56
N THR A 191 1.59 -21.01 4.77
CA THR A 191 1.05 -19.87 5.53
C THR A 191 2.21 -19.02 6.03
N LEU A 192 2.17 -17.72 5.79
CA LEU A 192 3.18 -16.79 6.29
C LEU A 192 2.97 -16.49 7.78
N ALA A 193 4.05 -16.40 8.55
CA ALA A 193 3.97 -15.94 9.94
C ALA A 193 3.84 -14.40 10.03
N LEU A 194 2.68 -13.85 9.65
CA LEU A 194 2.41 -12.41 9.66
C LEU A 194 2.03 -11.90 11.07
N PRO A 195 2.57 -10.74 11.52
CA PRO A 195 2.10 -10.08 12.72
C PRO A 195 0.74 -9.37 12.49
N PRO A 196 0.07 -8.89 13.55
CA PRO A 196 -1.17 -8.11 13.40
C PRO A 196 -1.04 -6.84 12.56
N SER A 197 0.17 -6.28 12.44
CA SER A 197 0.46 -5.12 11.59
C SER A 197 0.57 -5.45 10.10
N GLY A 198 0.45 -6.72 9.70
CA GLY A 198 0.67 -7.19 8.33
C GLY A 198 2.13 -7.23 7.89
N ASN A 199 2.94 -6.25 8.27
CA ASN A 199 4.35 -6.15 7.91
C ASN A 199 5.23 -7.19 8.63
N PRO A 200 5.76 -8.22 7.95
CA PRO A 200 6.59 -9.23 8.59
C PRO A 200 8.08 -8.86 8.64
N PHE A 201 8.48 -7.76 8.00
CA PHE A 201 9.87 -7.38 7.80
C PHE A 201 10.41 -6.50 8.93
N PRO A 202 11.74 -6.50 9.19
CA PRO A 202 12.76 -7.32 8.52
C PRO A 202 12.75 -8.78 8.98
N VAL A 203 12.95 -9.69 8.04
CA VAL A 203 13.15 -11.13 8.30
C VAL A 203 14.60 -11.52 8.06
N LYS A 204 15.03 -12.66 8.64
CA LYS A 204 16.39 -13.15 8.43
C LYS A 204 16.49 -13.79 7.06
N THR A 205 17.11 -13.11 6.10
CA THR A 205 17.50 -13.74 4.83
C THR A 205 18.72 -14.63 5.05
N SER A 206 18.64 -15.89 4.63
CA SER A 206 19.81 -16.77 4.58
C SER A 206 20.86 -16.16 3.65
N ARG A 207 21.99 -15.68 4.19
CA ARG A 207 23.14 -15.34 3.34
C ARG A 207 23.66 -16.64 2.74
N THR A 208 23.38 -16.90 1.46
CA THR A 208 24.24 -17.77 0.67
C THR A 208 25.61 -17.10 0.61
N GLN A 209 26.60 -17.77 1.21
CA GLN A 209 28.03 -17.42 1.04
C GLN A 209 28.46 -17.65 -0.40
#